data_AF-A0A2R7QUU3-F1
#
_entry.id   AF-A0A2R7QUU3-F1
#
_cell.length_a   1.000
_cell.length_b   1.000
_cell.length_c   1.000
_cell.angle_alpha   90.00
_cell.angle_beta   90.00
_cell.angle_gamma   90.00
#
_symmetry.space_group_name_H-M   'P 1'
#
loop_
_entity.id
_entity.type
_entity.pdbx_description
1 polymer ?
#
loop_
_entity_poly.entity_id
_entity_poly.type
_entity_poly.pdbx_seq_one_letter_code
_entity_poly.pdbx_strand_id
1 'polypeptide(L)'
;QFFFDELTREVNMATLDGKARLAERAKPMLAQIPDGAFGDLMKQQLTTLTGLGAKPTASAQPSRPPARAVAPTQRRSLVRAAIAILLQQPSLAMTLEGHHFNGLRLPGIDLLLELLGLVEQRPDISTGALLEHFEGREEQESLHKLAAQTLPGDEAMWTQELHDAVAQLEKQLLMQRLDELQAKQGQQGLDDTDKYELRELLKARSTLRF
;
A
#
# COMPACT_ATOMS: atom_id res chain seq x y z
N GLN A 1 -18.94 1.45 16.95
CA GLN A 1 -18.34 1.74 18.26
C GLN A 1 -19.48 1.86 19.27
N PHE A 2 -20.05 0.74 19.71
CA PHE A 2 -21.18 0.75 20.68
C PHE A 2 -21.04 -0.41 21.66
N PHE A 3 -20.65 -1.59 21.17
CA PHE A 3 -20.46 -2.79 21.99
C PHE A 3 -19.46 -2.59 23.15
N PHE A 4 -18.22 -2.17 22.87
CA PHE A 4 -17.21 -1.98 23.92
C PHE A 4 -17.46 -0.73 24.78
N ASP A 5 -18.08 0.31 24.22
CA ASP A 5 -18.40 1.53 24.98
C ASP A 5 -19.48 1.26 26.04
N GLU A 6 -20.46 0.41 25.74
CA GLU A 6 -21.50 -0.01 26.67
C GLU A 6 -20.95 -0.95 27.76
N LEU A 7 -20.04 -1.86 27.42
CA LEU A 7 -19.35 -2.72 28.41
C LEU A 7 -18.36 -1.95 29.30
N THR A 8 -17.84 -0.82 28.84
CA THR A 8 -16.86 0.01 29.57
C THR A 8 -17.52 0.96 30.57
N ARG A 9 -18.82 1.25 30.41
CA ARG A 9 -19.57 2.17 31.28
C ARG A 9 -19.65 1.75 32.75
N GLU A 10 -19.53 0.45 33.05
CA GLU A 10 -19.62 -0.09 34.42
C GLU A 10 -18.26 -0.60 34.95
N VAL A 11 -17.16 -0.42 34.21
CA VAL A 11 -15.86 -1.00 34.54
C VAL A 11 -14.74 0.04 34.50
N ASN A 12 -13.99 0.17 35.60
CA ASN A 12 -12.86 1.10 35.66
C ASN A 12 -11.66 0.59 34.86
N MET A 13 -11.45 1.13 33.65
CA MET A 13 -10.37 0.77 32.72
C MET A 13 -8.97 1.21 33.19
N ALA A 14 -8.86 2.02 34.25
CA ALA A 14 -7.57 2.46 34.77
C ALA A 14 -6.86 1.38 35.61
N THR A 15 -7.56 0.30 36.00
CA THR A 15 -7.00 -0.77 36.85
C THR A 15 -6.89 -2.09 36.08
N LEU A 16 -5.85 -2.87 36.39
CA LEU A 16 -5.63 -4.19 35.79
C LEU A 16 -6.80 -5.16 36.06
N ASP A 17 -7.44 -5.06 37.24
CA ASP A 17 -8.62 -5.85 37.59
C ASP A 17 -9.82 -5.50 36.70
N GLY A 18 -10.04 -4.21 36.39
CA GLY A 18 -11.08 -3.78 35.47
C GLY A 18 -10.86 -4.27 34.03
N LYS A 19 -9.61 -4.23 33.55
CA LYS A 19 -9.24 -4.76 32.23
C LYS A 19 -9.44 -6.28 32.14
N ALA A 20 -9.14 -7.02 33.21
CA ALA A 20 -9.34 -8.46 33.28
C ALA A 20 -10.83 -8.85 33.31
N ARG A 21 -11.66 -8.12 34.08
CA ARG A 21 -13.12 -8.33 34.13
C ARG A 21 -13.80 -8.07 32.78
N LEU A 22 -13.34 -7.04 32.04
CA LEU A 22 -13.83 -6.77 30.68
C LEU A 22 -13.51 -7.95 29.73
N ALA A 23 -12.29 -8.47 29.78
CA ALA A 23 -11.87 -9.60 28.96
C ALA A 23 -12.70 -10.85 29.24
N GLU A 24 -12.92 -11.20 30.51
CA GLU A 24 -13.72 -12.36 30.91
C GLU A 24 -15.19 -12.24 30.48
N ARG A 25 -15.77 -11.03 30.53
CA ARG A 25 -17.17 -10.80 30.16
C ARG A 25 -17.38 -10.73 28.64
N ALA A 26 -16.40 -10.23 27.89
CA ALA A 26 -16.48 -10.12 26.42
C ALA A 26 -16.23 -11.46 25.70
N LYS A 27 -15.41 -12.35 26.26
CA LYS A 27 -15.08 -13.67 25.67
C LYS A 27 -16.31 -14.51 25.24
N PRO A 28 -17.32 -14.77 26.10
CA PRO A 28 -18.47 -15.59 25.71
C PRO A 28 -19.43 -14.90 24.74
N MET A 29 -19.42 -13.57 24.66
CA MET A 29 -20.24 -12.82 23.70
C MET A 29 -19.60 -12.78 22.31
N LEU A 30 -18.26 -12.67 22.24
CA LEU A 30 -17.51 -12.78 20.98
C LEU A 30 -17.57 -14.19 20.38
N ALA A 31 -17.71 -15.22 21.20
CA ALA A 31 -17.87 -16.60 20.75
C ALA A 31 -19.24 -16.89 20.10
N GLN A 32 -20.23 -16.02 20.28
CA GLN A 32 -21.55 -16.13 19.63
C GLN A 32 -21.61 -15.39 18.28
N ILE A 33 -20.53 -14.69 17.89
CA ILE A 33 -20.44 -13.99 16.61
C ILE A 33 -19.95 -14.98 15.54
N PRO A 34 -20.59 -15.05 14.36
CA PRO A 34 -20.16 -15.92 13.27
C PRO A 34 -18.70 -15.65 12.86
N ASP A 35 -17.93 -16.71 12.57
CA ASP A 35 -16.54 -16.58 12.14
C ASP A 35 -16.46 -15.85 10.79
N GLY A 36 -15.73 -14.73 10.79
CA GLY A 36 -15.56 -13.84 9.65
C GLY A 36 -14.69 -12.63 10.03
N ALA A 37 -14.28 -11.83 9.04
CA ALA A 37 -13.34 -10.71 9.23
C ALA A 37 -13.75 -9.73 10.36
N PHE A 38 -15.04 -9.61 10.63
CA PHE A 38 -15.57 -8.78 11.72
C PHE A 38 -15.25 -9.36 13.11
N GLY A 39 -15.34 -10.68 13.30
CA GLY A 39 -15.01 -11.35 14.56
C GLY A 39 -13.53 -11.19 14.92
N ASP A 40 -12.65 -11.26 13.93
CA ASP A 40 -11.21 -11.09 14.13
C ASP A 40 -10.86 -9.64 14.49
N LEU A 41 -11.51 -8.65 13.85
CA LEU A 41 -11.38 -7.25 14.23
C LEU A 41 -11.87 -6.98 15.66
N MET A 42 -12.97 -7.59 16.09
CA MET A 42 -13.47 -7.46 17.46
C MET A 42 -12.52 -8.10 18.50
N LYS A 43 -11.89 -9.24 18.19
CA LYS A 43 -10.88 -9.89 19.04
C LYS A 43 -9.59 -9.04 19.17
N GLN A 44 -9.15 -8.44 18.06
CA GLN A 44 -8.01 -7.52 18.04
C GLN A 44 -8.30 -6.23 18.85
N GLN A 45 -9.52 -5.70 18.73
CA GLN A 45 -9.93 -4.52 19.48
C GLN A 45 -10.00 -4.79 21.00
N LEU A 46 -10.48 -5.97 21.43
CA LEU A 46 -10.46 -6.38 22.85
C LEU A 46 -9.02 -6.50 23.38
N THR A 47 -8.09 -7.04 22.59
CA THR A 47 -6.68 -7.17 22.97
C THR A 47 -6.02 -5.79 23.12
N THR A 48 -6.35 -4.85 22.24
CA THR A 48 -5.85 -3.47 22.27
C THR A 48 -6.36 -2.72 23.50
N LEU A 49 -7.63 -2.93 23.88
CA LEU A 49 -8.23 -2.27 25.04
C LEU A 49 -7.73 -2.84 26.38
N THR A 50 -7.50 -4.14 26.46
CA THR A 50 -7.14 -4.82 27.72
C THR A 50 -5.62 -4.96 27.93
N GLY A 51 -4.82 -4.97 26.86
CA GLY A 51 -3.36 -5.15 26.91
C GLY A 51 -2.90 -6.53 27.38
N LEU A 52 -3.83 -7.46 27.60
CA LEU A 52 -3.58 -8.82 28.10
C LEU A 52 -3.56 -9.79 26.92
N GLY A 53 -2.38 -10.03 26.34
CA GLY A 53 -2.24 -10.97 25.21
C GLY A 53 -0.83 -11.18 24.67
N ALA A 54 0.14 -10.31 24.98
CA ALA A 54 1.52 -10.51 24.57
C ALA A 54 2.26 -11.40 25.60
N LYS A 55 2.38 -12.70 25.32
CA LYS A 55 3.24 -13.60 26.09
C LYS A 55 4.64 -13.61 25.45
N PRO A 56 5.72 -13.19 26.14
CA PRO A 56 7.07 -13.25 25.60
C PRO A 56 7.77 -14.53 26.06
N THR A 57 8.22 -15.38 25.15
CA THR A 57 9.19 -16.46 25.48
C THR A 57 10.42 -16.33 24.60
N ALA A 58 11.52 -15.93 25.23
CA ALA A 58 12.87 -16.01 24.71
C ALA A 58 13.37 -17.47 24.71
N SER A 59 14.05 -17.90 23.65
CA SER A 59 15.14 -18.90 23.70
C SER A 59 15.98 -18.84 22.42
N ALA A 60 17.24 -19.26 22.57
CA ALA A 60 18.42 -18.94 21.76
C ALA A 60 18.58 -19.64 20.39
N GLN A 61 19.45 -19.03 19.56
CA GLN A 61 20.24 -19.51 18.40
C GLN A 61 19.55 -19.68 17.03
N PRO A 62 20.31 -19.66 15.89
CA PRO A 62 21.58 -19.00 15.57
C PRO A 62 21.44 -18.04 14.35
N SER A 63 22.51 -17.29 14.07
CA SER A 63 22.68 -16.37 12.94
C SER A 63 22.24 -16.94 11.59
N ARG A 64 21.15 -16.38 11.05
CA ARG A 64 20.69 -16.55 9.65
C ARG A 64 20.73 -15.15 8.99
N PRO A 65 21.23 -15.01 7.75
CA PRO A 65 21.45 -13.71 7.13
C PRO A 65 20.13 -12.91 7.08
N PRO A 66 20.18 -11.56 7.09
CA PRO A 66 19.00 -10.74 7.34
C PRO A 66 17.93 -11.07 6.29
N ALA A 67 16.86 -11.70 6.76
CA ALA A 67 15.64 -11.84 5.99
C ALA A 67 15.15 -10.43 5.69
N ARG A 68 15.20 -10.06 4.40
CA ARG A 68 14.60 -8.87 3.82
C ARG A 68 13.23 -8.69 4.46
N ALA A 69 13.04 -7.59 5.18
CA ALA A 69 11.79 -7.30 5.86
C ALA A 69 10.65 -7.38 4.85
N VAL A 70 9.84 -8.44 4.95
CA VAL A 70 8.63 -8.56 4.14
C VAL A 70 7.62 -7.63 4.79
N ALA A 71 7.47 -6.45 4.20
CA ALA A 71 6.46 -5.49 4.60
C ALA A 71 5.06 -6.13 4.56
N PRO A 72 4.14 -5.72 5.45
CA PRO A 72 2.87 -6.40 5.67
C PRO A 72 2.03 -6.49 4.40
N THR A 73 1.52 -7.68 4.16
CA THR A 73 0.61 -8.04 3.07
C THR A 73 -0.68 -7.24 3.10
N GLN A 74 -1.21 -6.93 1.91
CA GLN A 74 -2.64 -6.97 1.59
C GLN A 74 -3.48 -5.68 1.70
N ARG A 75 -2.90 -4.52 1.41
CA ARG A 75 -3.54 -3.61 0.43
C ARG A 75 -2.77 -3.82 -0.87
N ARG A 76 -3.46 -4.21 -1.96
CA ARG A 76 -2.81 -4.50 -3.25
C ARG A 76 -1.85 -3.35 -3.57
N SER A 77 -0.55 -3.64 -3.76
CA SER A 77 0.43 -2.61 -4.12
C SER A 77 -0.08 -1.91 -5.39
N LEU A 78 -0.21 -0.58 -5.36
CA LEU A 78 -0.67 0.22 -6.50
C LEU A 78 0.16 -0.07 -7.75
N VAL A 79 1.48 -0.15 -7.56
CA VAL A 79 2.45 -0.49 -8.61
C VAL A 79 2.16 -1.88 -9.18
N ARG A 80 1.94 -2.87 -8.31
CA ARG A 80 1.60 -4.23 -8.75
C ARG A 80 0.27 -4.28 -9.49
N ALA A 81 -0.72 -3.52 -9.06
CA ALA A 81 -2.04 -3.45 -9.71
C ALA A 81 -1.91 -2.85 -11.11
N ALA A 82 -1.20 -1.72 -11.24
CA ALA A 82 -0.92 -1.09 -12.54
C ALA A 82 -0.17 -2.04 -13.48
N ILE A 83 0.89 -2.71 -13.01
CA ILE A 83 1.62 -3.71 -13.80
C ILE A 83 0.69 -4.86 -14.23
N ALA A 84 -0.16 -5.37 -13.33
CA ALA A 84 -1.07 -6.45 -13.66
C ALA A 84 -2.09 -6.04 -14.73
N ILE A 85 -2.62 -4.81 -14.67
CA ILE A 85 -3.52 -4.27 -15.70
C ILE A 85 -2.80 -4.16 -17.04
N LEU A 86 -1.59 -3.59 -17.07
CA LEU A 86 -0.81 -3.46 -18.30
C LEU A 86 -0.45 -4.82 -18.92
N LEU A 87 -0.17 -5.82 -18.10
CA LEU A 87 0.06 -7.18 -18.59
C LEU A 87 -1.22 -7.84 -19.11
N GLN A 88 -2.41 -7.47 -18.61
CA GLN A 88 -3.67 -7.98 -19.16
C GLN A 88 -4.05 -7.28 -20.47
N GLN A 89 -3.89 -5.96 -20.53
CA GLN A 89 -4.25 -5.16 -21.69
C GLN A 89 -3.26 -4.00 -21.85
N PRO A 90 -2.18 -4.19 -22.64
CA PRO A 90 -1.12 -3.20 -22.81
C PRO A 90 -1.65 -1.86 -23.35
N SER A 91 -2.58 -1.91 -24.30
CA SER A 91 -3.16 -0.74 -24.96
C SER A 91 -3.81 0.26 -24.01
N LEU A 92 -4.18 -0.15 -22.78
CA LEU A 92 -4.69 0.77 -21.76
C LEU A 92 -3.68 1.85 -21.37
N ALA A 93 -2.37 1.61 -21.53
CA ALA A 93 -1.37 2.65 -21.32
C ALA A 93 -1.61 3.88 -22.22
N MET A 94 -2.17 3.69 -23.41
CA MET A 94 -2.44 4.78 -24.37
C MET A 94 -3.62 5.67 -23.98
N THR A 95 -4.39 5.25 -22.97
CA THR A 95 -5.49 6.06 -22.42
C THR A 95 -5.00 7.09 -21.42
N LEU A 96 -3.78 6.95 -20.91
CA LEU A 96 -3.18 7.88 -19.97
C LEU A 96 -2.77 9.18 -20.68
N GLU A 97 -3.08 10.33 -20.10
CA GLU A 97 -2.64 11.65 -20.59
C GLU A 97 -1.15 11.94 -20.26
N GLY A 98 -0.38 10.89 -19.97
CA GLY A 98 0.99 10.94 -19.47
C GLY A 98 1.15 10.25 -18.11
N HIS A 99 2.40 10.13 -17.65
CA HIS A 99 2.72 9.53 -16.37
C HIS A 99 3.91 10.24 -15.70
N HIS A 100 3.64 11.10 -14.72
CA HIS A 100 4.64 12.01 -14.14
C HIS A 100 5.12 11.56 -12.76
N PHE A 101 5.49 10.28 -12.63
CA PHE A 101 5.98 9.70 -11.37
C PHE A 101 7.41 9.15 -11.45
N ASN A 102 8.20 9.60 -12.43
CA ASN A 102 9.63 9.29 -12.50
C ASN A 102 10.37 9.80 -11.23
N GLY A 103 11.20 8.96 -10.63
CA GLY A 103 11.89 9.26 -9.37
C GLY A 103 11.09 8.95 -8.09
N LEU A 104 9.88 8.38 -8.22
CA LEU A 104 9.13 7.87 -7.07
C LEU A 104 9.85 6.66 -6.47
N ARG A 105 10.19 6.74 -5.18
CA ARG A 105 10.92 5.69 -4.47
C ARG A 105 9.98 4.62 -3.94
N LEU A 106 9.38 3.86 -4.84
CA LEU A 106 8.60 2.67 -4.51
C LEU A 106 9.13 1.42 -5.25
N PRO A 107 9.07 0.23 -4.61
CA PRO A 107 9.48 -1.00 -5.27
C PRO A 107 8.66 -1.26 -6.54
N GLY A 108 9.34 -1.49 -7.66
CA GLY A 108 8.74 -1.82 -8.95
C GLY A 108 8.33 -0.62 -9.81
N ILE A 109 8.60 0.62 -9.39
CA ILE A 109 8.31 1.81 -10.21
C ILE A 109 9.12 1.81 -11.51
N ASP A 110 10.41 1.47 -11.44
CA ASP A 110 11.26 1.43 -12.64
C ASP A 110 10.73 0.42 -13.66
N LEU A 111 10.25 -0.73 -13.19
CA LEU A 111 9.61 -1.75 -14.03
C LEU A 111 8.31 -1.24 -14.65
N LEU A 112 7.46 -0.56 -13.87
CA LEU A 112 6.23 0.03 -14.38
C LEU A 112 6.51 1.11 -15.45
N LEU A 113 7.50 1.97 -15.23
CA LEU A 113 7.94 2.98 -16.20
C LEU A 113 8.51 2.34 -17.47
N GLU A 114 9.30 1.26 -17.35
CA GLU A 114 9.80 0.51 -18.51
C GLU A 114 8.64 -0.09 -19.32
N LEU A 115 7.65 -0.70 -18.65
CA LEU A 115 6.45 -1.24 -19.31
C LEU A 115 5.65 -0.16 -20.05
N LEU A 116 5.37 0.98 -19.39
CA LEU A 116 4.67 2.10 -20.02
C LEU A 116 5.44 2.63 -21.23
N GLY A 117 6.75 2.83 -21.10
CA GLY A 117 7.60 3.28 -22.19
C GLY A 117 7.65 2.30 -23.37
N LEU A 118 7.58 0.98 -23.12
CA LEU A 118 7.51 -0.02 -24.19
C LEU A 118 6.20 0.06 -24.97
N VAL A 119 5.06 0.28 -24.29
CA VAL A 119 3.77 0.45 -24.97
C VAL A 119 3.72 1.76 -25.73
N GLU A 120 4.24 2.85 -25.17
CA GLU A 120 4.33 4.14 -25.89
C GLU A 120 5.17 4.04 -27.18
N GLN A 121 6.24 3.26 -27.16
CA GLN A 121 7.05 2.99 -28.35
C GLN A 121 6.37 2.04 -29.34
N ARG A 122 5.54 1.11 -28.85
CA ARG A 122 4.87 0.08 -29.63
C ARG A 122 3.42 -0.11 -29.14
N PRO A 123 2.46 0.73 -29.59
CA PRO A 123 1.08 0.71 -29.07
C PRO A 123 0.35 -0.63 -29.27
N ASP A 124 0.71 -1.37 -30.32
CA ASP A 124 0.13 -2.68 -30.67
C ASP A 124 0.87 -3.87 -30.02
N ILE A 125 1.77 -3.61 -29.05
CA ILE A 125 2.53 -4.68 -28.40
C ILE A 125 1.60 -5.62 -27.62
N SER A 126 1.76 -6.92 -27.84
CA SER A 126 1.00 -7.93 -27.12
C SER A 126 1.62 -8.20 -25.74
N THR A 127 0.82 -8.75 -24.81
CA THR A 127 1.33 -9.25 -23.52
C THR A 127 2.50 -10.22 -23.69
N GLY A 128 2.45 -11.11 -24.68
CA GLY A 128 3.53 -12.05 -24.96
C GLY A 128 4.83 -11.34 -25.33
N ALA A 129 4.75 -10.37 -26.24
CA ALA A 129 5.91 -9.58 -26.67
C ALA A 129 6.45 -8.68 -25.55
N LEU A 130 5.59 -8.18 -24.65
CA LEU A 130 6.03 -7.52 -23.42
C LEU A 130 6.82 -8.48 -22.53
N LEU A 131 6.32 -9.69 -22.28
CA LEU A 131 7.00 -10.67 -21.45
C LEU A 131 8.35 -11.11 -22.04
N GLU A 132 8.42 -11.29 -23.37
CA GLU A 132 9.66 -11.61 -24.09
C GLU A 132 10.73 -10.52 -23.93
N HIS A 133 10.36 -9.25 -23.84
CA HIS A 133 11.31 -8.16 -23.59
C HIS A 133 12.06 -8.30 -22.24
N PHE A 134 11.46 -8.99 -21.27
CA PHE A 134 12.05 -9.25 -19.96
C PHE A 134 12.70 -10.64 -19.86
N GLU A 135 12.86 -11.37 -20.97
CA GLU A 135 13.50 -12.68 -20.96
C GLU A 135 14.95 -12.60 -20.46
N GLY A 136 15.31 -13.50 -19.53
CA GLY A 136 16.62 -13.55 -18.88
C GLY A 136 16.82 -12.56 -17.73
N ARG A 137 15.81 -11.75 -17.37
CA ARG A 137 15.88 -10.81 -16.23
C ARG A 137 15.29 -11.39 -14.95
N GLU A 138 15.64 -10.80 -13.80
CA GLU A 138 15.15 -11.25 -12.49
C GLU A 138 13.62 -11.10 -12.34
N GLU A 139 13.02 -10.14 -13.05
CA GLU A 139 11.59 -9.82 -13.01
C GLU A 139 10.72 -10.80 -13.81
N GLN A 140 11.32 -11.56 -14.74
CA GLN A 140 10.61 -12.41 -15.71
C GLN A 140 9.59 -13.33 -15.03
N GLU A 141 10.04 -14.11 -14.04
CA GLU A 141 9.17 -15.09 -13.35
C GLU A 141 7.99 -14.41 -12.67
N SER A 142 8.21 -13.22 -12.11
CA SER A 142 7.17 -12.45 -11.43
C SER A 142 6.15 -11.88 -12.43
N LEU A 143 6.61 -11.38 -13.58
CA LEU A 143 5.75 -10.88 -14.64
C LEU A 143 4.88 -11.99 -15.24
N HIS A 144 5.46 -13.18 -15.52
CA HIS A 144 4.67 -14.33 -15.98
C HIS A 144 3.60 -14.75 -14.97
N LYS A 145 3.95 -14.80 -13.67
CA LYS A 145 2.97 -15.09 -12.62
C LYS A 145 1.86 -14.05 -12.56
N LEU A 146 2.17 -12.78 -12.78
CA LEU A 146 1.16 -11.70 -12.80
C LEU A 146 0.25 -11.79 -14.02
N ALA A 147 0.81 -12.00 -15.21
CA ALA A 147 0.04 -12.13 -16.45
C ALA A 147 -0.90 -13.34 -16.43
N ALA A 148 -0.50 -14.45 -15.76
CA ALA A 148 -1.33 -15.64 -15.63
C ALA A 148 -2.50 -15.49 -14.64
N GLN A 149 -2.52 -14.45 -13.79
CA GLN A 149 -3.61 -14.23 -12.84
C GLN A 149 -4.82 -13.60 -13.54
N THR A 150 -5.99 -14.22 -13.40
CA THR A 150 -7.25 -13.60 -13.85
C THR A 150 -7.55 -12.37 -13.02
N LEU A 151 -7.59 -11.20 -13.67
CA LEU A 151 -8.00 -9.95 -13.04
C LEU A 151 -9.54 -9.83 -13.12
N PRO A 152 -10.25 -9.61 -11.99
CA PRO A 152 -11.68 -9.36 -12.04
C PRO A 152 -11.96 -8.00 -12.71
N GLY A 153 -13.14 -7.86 -13.30
CA GLY A 153 -13.58 -6.64 -13.98
C GLY A 153 -13.53 -6.76 -15.50
N ASP A 154 -13.82 -5.63 -16.15
CA ASP A 154 -13.76 -5.45 -17.60
C ASP A 154 -12.78 -4.34 -17.96
N GLU A 155 -12.62 -4.10 -19.26
CA GLU A 155 -11.71 -3.08 -19.78
C GLU A 155 -12.00 -1.68 -19.23
N ALA A 156 -13.27 -1.32 -19.02
CA ALA A 156 -13.65 -0.04 -18.45
C ALA A 156 -13.20 0.09 -16.99
N MET A 157 -13.41 -0.95 -16.18
CA MET A 157 -12.95 -0.99 -14.80
C MET A 157 -11.43 -0.96 -14.71
N TRP A 158 -10.72 -1.70 -15.57
CA TRP A 158 -9.26 -1.69 -15.60
C TRP A 158 -8.69 -0.35 -16.05
N THR A 159 -9.36 0.32 -17.00
CA THR A 159 -9.02 1.68 -17.41
C THR A 159 -9.09 2.61 -16.21
N GLN A 160 -10.21 2.62 -15.48
CA GLN A 160 -10.38 3.47 -14.29
C GLN A 160 -9.35 3.14 -13.21
N GLU A 161 -9.14 1.87 -12.89
CA GLU A 161 -8.17 1.44 -11.88
C GLU A 161 -6.74 1.84 -12.26
N LEU A 162 -6.37 1.78 -13.55
CA LEU A 162 -5.07 2.24 -14.03
C LEU A 162 -4.91 3.77 -13.86
N HIS A 163 -5.93 4.54 -14.23
CA HIS A 163 -5.91 6.00 -14.05
C HIS A 163 -5.81 6.39 -12.57
N ASP A 164 -6.61 5.75 -11.72
CA ASP A 164 -6.59 6.00 -10.28
C ASP A 164 -5.23 5.61 -9.67
N ALA A 165 -4.64 4.50 -10.12
CA ALA A 165 -3.31 4.09 -9.71
C ALA A 165 -2.26 5.12 -10.11
N VAL A 166 -2.24 5.56 -11.37
CA VAL A 166 -1.30 6.59 -11.86
C VAL A 166 -1.46 7.90 -11.10
N ALA A 167 -2.68 8.40 -10.94
CA ALA A 167 -2.96 9.61 -10.18
C ALA A 167 -2.48 9.49 -8.72
N GLN A 168 -2.64 8.31 -8.11
CA GLN A 168 -2.17 8.06 -6.75
C GLN A 168 -0.64 7.99 -6.67
N LEU A 169 0.05 7.45 -7.68
CA LEU A 169 1.51 7.44 -7.77
C LEU A 169 2.06 8.87 -7.92
N GLU A 170 1.45 9.70 -8.77
CA GLU A 170 1.84 11.11 -8.92
C GLU A 170 1.66 11.89 -7.61
N LYS A 171 0.54 11.65 -6.89
CA LYS A 171 0.33 12.20 -5.54
C LYS A 171 1.42 11.75 -4.56
N GLN A 172 1.83 10.49 -4.63
CA GLN A 172 2.91 9.96 -3.78
C GLN A 172 4.27 10.60 -4.11
N LEU A 173 4.56 10.87 -5.39
CA LEU A 173 5.78 11.58 -5.78
C LEU A 173 5.78 13.01 -5.24
N LEU A 174 4.65 13.72 -5.36
CA LEU A 174 4.51 15.07 -4.81
C LEU A 174 4.78 15.08 -3.30
N MET A 175 4.17 14.15 -2.56
CA MET A 175 4.37 14.02 -1.12
C MET A 175 5.81 13.68 -0.77
N GLN A 176 6.45 12.74 -1.49
CA GLN A 176 7.86 12.43 -1.30
C GLN A 176 8.74 13.68 -1.45
N ARG A 177 8.49 14.48 -2.49
CA ARG A 177 9.29 15.67 -2.75
C ARG A 177 9.05 16.77 -1.70
N LEU A 178 7.81 16.90 -1.23
CA LEU A 178 7.48 17.80 -0.13
C LEU A 178 8.23 17.42 1.15
N ASP A 179 8.22 16.14 1.51
CA ASP A 179 8.90 15.62 2.70
C ASP A 179 10.42 15.82 2.61
N GLU A 180 11.02 15.64 1.43
CA GLU A 180 12.44 15.93 1.17
C GLU A 180 12.79 17.40 1.40
N LEU A 181 11.99 18.32 0.85
CA LEU A 181 12.23 19.76 1.01
C LEU A 181 12.03 20.19 2.46
N GLN A 182 11.03 19.65 3.16
CA GLN A 182 10.82 19.92 4.58
C GLN A 182 11.99 19.40 5.44
N ALA A 183 12.49 18.21 5.15
CA ALA A 183 13.67 17.66 5.81
C ALA A 183 14.93 18.52 5.53
N LYS A 184 15.12 18.96 4.27
CA LYS A 184 16.21 19.86 3.88
C LYS A 184 16.15 21.19 4.64
N GLN A 185 14.95 21.77 4.74
CA GLN A 185 14.69 23.01 5.49
C GLN A 185 15.11 22.89 6.95
N GLY A 186 14.79 21.78 7.61
CA GLY A 186 15.11 21.55 9.02
C GLY A 186 16.60 21.31 9.30
N GLN A 187 17.36 20.80 8.33
CA GLN A 187 18.77 20.43 8.51
C GLN A 187 19.75 21.54 8.13
N GLN A 188 19.55 22.17 6.96
CA GLN A 188 20.52 23.08 6.36
C GLN A 188 19.89 24.36 5.78
N GLY A 189 18.57 24.51 5.91
CA GLY A 189 17.82 25.58 5.25
C GLY A 189 17.52 25.28 3.79
N LEU A 190 16.75 26.17 3.15
CA LEU A 190 16.38 26.09 1.75
C LEU A 190 17.04 27.21 0.96
N ASP A 191 17.56 26.89 -0.23
CA ASP A 191 17.96 27.90 -1.20
C ASP A 191 16.72 28.51 -1.89
N ASP A 192 16.92 29.51 -2.74
CA ASP A 192 15.79 30.20 -3.39
C ASP A 192 15.07 29.32 -4.43
N THR A 193 15.77 28.35 -5.01
CA THR A 193 15.19 27.35 -5.91
C THR A 193 14.27 26.40 -5.15
N ASP A 194 14.73 25.87 -4.02
CA ASP A 194 13.95 24.99 -3.15
C ASP A 194 12.71 25.70 -2.58
N LYS A 195 12.84 26.98 -2.15
CA LYS A 195 11.70 27.76 -1.64
C LYS A 195 10.65 27.97 -2.72
N TYR A 196 11.08 28.24 -3.95
CA TYR A 196 10.20 28.36 -5.09
C TYR A 196 9.50 27.02 -5.36
N GLU A 197 10.25 25.93 -5.42
CA GLU A 197 9.72 24.58 -5.63
C GLU A 197 8.70 24.20 -4.55
N LEU A 198 9.03 24.38 -3.28
CA LEU A 198 8.14 24.10 -2.15
C LEU A 198 6.82 24.86 -2.26
N ARG A 199 6.87 26.13 -2.65
CA ARG A 199 5.66 26.96 -2.84
C ARG A 199 4.81 26.43 -4.00
N GLU A 200 5.41 26.05 -5.12
CA GLU A 200 4.67 25.48 -6.25
C GLU A 200 4.07 24.10 -5.90
N LEU A 201 4.80 23.25 -5.19
CA LEU A 201 4.30 21.96 -4.72
C LEU A 201 3.14 22.11 -3.73
N LEU A 202 3.19 23.09 -2.82
CA LEU A 202 2.08 23.37 -1.90
C LEU A 202 0.82 23.86 -2.63
N LYS A 203 0.97 24.66 -3.69
CA LYS A 203 -0.15 25.04 -4.56
C LYS A 203 -0.73 23.82 -5.27
N ALA A 204 0.11 22.99 -5.88
CA ALA A 204 -0.32 21.76 -6.54
C ALA A 204 -1.05 20.81 -5.56
N ARG A 205 -0.56 20.69 -4.32
CA ARG A 205 -1.24 19.90 -3.27
C ARG A 205 -2.64 20.44 -2.95
N SER A 206 -2.83 21.76 -2.97
CA SER A 206 -4.12 22.37 -2.67
C SER A 206 -5.16 22.17 -3.79
N THR A 207 -4.70 22.02 -5.04
CA THR A 207 -5.55 21.72 -6.19
C THR A 207 -5.93 20.24 -6.27
N LEU A 208 -5.08 19.34 -5.76
CA LEU A 208 -5.26 17.88 -5.74
C LEU A 208 -6.25 17.36 -4.67
N ARG A 209 -7.21 18.19 -4.20
CA ARG A 209 -8.12 17.93 -3.05
C ARG A 209 -8.44 16.43 -2.86
N PHE A 210 -8.02 15.91 -1.71
CA PHE A 210 -8.28 14.57 -1.19
C PHE A 210 -9.74 14.40 -0.74
#